data_AF-A0A1I8IEH8-F1
#
_entry.id   AF-A0A1I8IEH8-F1
#
_cell.length_a   1.000
_cell.length_b   1.000
_cell.length_c   1.000
_cell.angle_alpha   90.00
_cell.angle_beta   90.00
_cell.angle_gamma   90.00
#
_symmetry.space_group_name_H-M   'P 1'
#
loop_
_entity.id
_entity.type
_entity.pdbx_description
1 polymer ?
#
loop_
_entity_poly.entity_id
_entity_poly.type
_entity_poly.pdbx_seq_one_letter_code
_entity_poly.pdbx_strand_id
1 'polypeptide(L)'
;LKPPPLPAQVIVDVREFRSELPCLLHRRGITILPVTIDVGDYVLTPDICVERKSVSDLIGSLNSGRLYNQVVNMTQHYRRSPVLLIEFDAERTGFALYHGRAAMSSELNSSDTISRLSLLTLHFPQLRILWSPAPHASAELFHDLKRGRPQPQLQLLPSVSAATAGDFYNDVDDSEASSSTSLTPAASAATLRHVARSMLLRMPG
;
A
#
# COMPACT_ATOMS: atom_id res chain seq x y z
N LEU A 1 28.18 -10.41 -18.66
CA LEU A 1 27.90 -10.49 -17.22
C LEU A 1 26.56 -9.81 -16.96
N LYS A 2 25.53 -10.56 -16.55
CA LYS A 2 24.25 -9.98 -16.15
C LYS A 2 24.51 -9.18 -14.88
N PRO A 3 24.14 -7.89 -14.80
CA PRO A 3 24.28 -7.15 -13.55
C PRO A 3 23.53 -7.89 -12.43
N PRO A 4 24.02 -7.82 -11.18
CA PRO A 4 23.32 -8.45 -10.06
C PRO A 4 21.86 -7.98 -10.07
N PRO A 5 20.89 -8.86 -9.79
CA PRO A 5 19.49 -8.47 -9.77
C PRO A 5 19.35 -7.32 -8.78
N LEU A 6 18.85 -6.17 -9.26
CA LEU A 6 18.57 -5.03 -8.42
C LEU A 6 17.67 -5.49 -7.27
N PRO A 7 17.94 -5.07 -6.02
CA PRO A 7 17.14 -5.46 -4.88
C PRO A 7 15.68 -5.07 -5.13
N ALA A 8 14.76 -5.98 -4.77
CA ALA A 8 13.33 -5.73 -4.94
C ALA A 8 12.95 -4.46 -4.16
N GLN A 9 12.24 -3.51 -4.79
CA GLN A 9 11.91 -2.23 -4.17
C GLN A 9 10.41 -1.94 -4.22
N VAL A 10 9.85 -1.38 -3.15
CA VAL A 10 8.43 -1.00 -3.05
C VAL A 10 8.35 0.46 -2.67
N ILE A 11 7.48 1.19 -3.35
CA ILE A 11 7.14 2.56 -2.95
C ILE A 11 5.99 2.46 -1.96
N VAL A 12 6.15 3.14 -0.83
CA VAL A 12 5.20 3.10 0.29
C VAL A 12 4.80 4.52 0.62
N ASP A 13 3.49 4.74 0.73
CA ASP A 13 2.98 6.02 1.20
C ASP A 13 3.48 6.32 2.62
N VAL A 14 3.95 7.54 2.87
CA VAL A 14 4.50 7.92 4.18
C VAL A 14 3.48 7.76 5.32
N ARG A 15 2.18 7.91 5.04
CA ARG A 15 1.10 7.74 6.04
C ARG A 15 0.93 6.29 6.46
N GLU A 16 1.42 5.36 5.65
CA GLU A 16 1.32 3.93 5.88
C GLU A 16 2.42 3.39 6.81
N PHE A 17 3.43 4.21 7.14
CA PHE A 17 4.44 3.90 8.17
C PHE A 17 3.87 3.86 9.60
N ARG A 18 2.58 4.07 9.79
CA ARG A 18 1.89 3.77 11.06
C ARG A 18 1.53 2.29 11.22
N SER A 19 1.65 1.49 10.15
CA SER A 19 1.35 0.05 10.17
C SER A 19 2.63 -0.79 10.26
N GLU A 20 2.48 -2.08 10.59
CA GLU A 20 3.61 -3.01 10.73
C GLU A 20 4.17 -3.50 9.39
N LEU A 21 3.37 -3.42 8.31
CA LEU A 21 3.70 -4.03 7.03
C LEU A 21 4.99 -3.47 6.39
N PRO A 22 5.27 -2.14 6.38
CA PRO A 22 6.54 -1.61 5.88
C PRO A 22 7.77 -2.20 6.58
N CYS A 23 7.69 -2.44 7.90
CA CYS A 23 8.76 -3.06 8.67
C CYS A 23 8.97 -4.53 8.28
N LEU A 24 7.89 -5.29 8.12
CA LEU A 24 7.95 -6.69 7.70
C LEU A 24 8.51 -6.85 6.28
N LEU A 25 8.14 -5.96 5.35
CA LEU A 25 8.69 -5.93 4.01
C LEU A 25 10.21 -5.67 4.03
N HIS A 26 10.66 -4.71 4.86
CA HIS A 26 12.08 -4.43 5.00
C HIS A 26 12.86 -5.62 5.58
N ARG A 27 12.32 -6.28 6.62
CA ARG A 27 12.91 -7.50 7.21
C ARG A 27 13.03 -8.65 6.20
N ARG A 28 12.13 -8.72 5.19
CA ARG A 28 12.20 -9.67 4.07
C ARG A 28 13.18 -9.26 2.95
N GLY A 29 13.98 -8.21 3.14
CA GLY A 29 14.99 -7.76 2.18
C GLY A 29 14.44 -6.93 1.02
N ILE A 30 13.20 -6.44 1.12
CA ILE A 30 12.62 -5.50 0.15
C ILE A 30 13.06 -4.08 0.53
N THR A 31 13.61 -3.35 -0.43
CA THR A 31 13.98 -1.94 -0.26
C THR A 31 12.71 -1.08 -0.25
N ILE A 32 12.52 -0.28 0.80
CA ILE A 32 11.36 0.59 0.96
C ILE A 32 11.72 2.00 0.49
N LEU A 33 10.84 2.61 -0.32
CA LEU A 33 10.94 3.98 -0.81
C LEU A 33 9.76 4.80 -0.23
N PRO A 34 9.96 5.57 0.85
CA PRO A 34 8.92 6.38 1.49
C PRO A 34 8.63 7.62 0.66
N VAL A 35 7.47 7.68 0.02
CA VAL A 35 7.06 8.81 -0.83
C VAL A 35 5.58 9.07 -0.61
N THR A 36 5.18 10.33 -0.49
CA THR A 36 3.76 10.70 -0.45
C THR A 36 3.15 10.48 -1.82
N ILE A 37 2.16 9.60 -1.91
CA ILE A 37 1.46 9.29 -3.17
C ILE A 37 -0.02 9.62 -3.05
N ASP A 38 -0.62 10.09 -4.14
CA ASP A 38 -2.05 10.44 -4.13
C ASP A 38 -2.94 9.21 -4.36
N VAL A 39 -2.38 8.11 -4.90
CA VAL A 39 -3.11 6.94 -5.37
C VAL A 39 -2.57 5.65 -4.76
N GLY A 40 -3.35 5.08 -3.83
CA GLY A 40 -3.06 3.84 -3.10
C GLY A 40 -2.02 4.02 -1.99
N ASP A 41 -1.69 2.91 -1.32
CA ASP A 41 -0.78 2.89 -0.17
C ASP A 41 0.58 2.29 -0.53
N TYR A 42 0.61 1.34 -1.48
CA TYR A 42 1.83 0.68 -1.95
C TYR A 42 1.85 0.56 -3.46
N VAL A 43 3.02 0.78 -4.06
CA VAL A 43 3.26 0.51 -5.48
C VAL A 43 4.32 -0.59 -5.60
N LEU A 44 3.88 -1.78 -6.03
CA LEU A 44 4.72 -2.98 -6.09
C LEU A 44 5.50 -3.08 -7.39
N THR A 45 4.88 -2.65 -8.49
CA THR A 45 5.43 -2.62 -9.85
C THR A 45 4.83 -1.42 -10.59
N PRO A 46 5.33 -1.04 -11.77
CA PRO A 46 4.73 0.05 -12.55
C PRO A 46 3.24 -0.12 -12.84
N ASP A 47 2.75 -1.36 -12.88
CA ASP A 47 1.35 -1.69 -13.18
C ASP A 47 0.50 -2.02 -11.95
N ILE A 48 1.13 -2.29 -10.79
CA ILE A 48 0.45 -2.80 -9.59
C ILE A 48 0.50 -1.78 -8.46
N CYS A 49 -0.69 -1.27 -8.14
CA CYS A 49 -0.94 -0.43 -6.97
C CYS A 49 -1.84 -1.19 -6.00
N VAL A 50 -1.54 -1.07 -4.71
CA VAL A 50 -2.26 -1.72 -3.62
C VAL A 50 -2.82 -0.65 -2.69
N GLU A 51 -4.11 -0.75 -2.41
CA GLU A 51 -4.78 -0.07 -1.29
C GLU A 51 -4.96 -1.12 -0.19
N ARG A 52 -4.44 -0.85 1.01
CA ARG A 52 -4.54 -1.74 2.17
C ARG A 52 -5.71 -1.31 3.05
N LYS A 53 -6.54 -2.27 3.47
CA LYS A 53 -7.73 -2.03 4.28
C LYS A 53 -7.86 -3.06 5.39
N SER A 54 -8.07 -2.60 6.63
CA SER A 54 -8.58 -3.47 7.69
C SER A 54 -10.07 -3.80 7.45
N VAL A 55 -10.60 -4.87 8.04
CA VAL A 55 -12.04 -5.19 7.95
C VAL A 55 -12.92 -4.05 8.47
N SER A 56 -12.56 -3.41 9.59
CA SER A 56 -13.32 -2.28 10.14
C SER A 56 -13.30 -1.07 9.20
N ASP A 57 -12.14 -0.75 8.63
CA ASP A 57 -12.02 0.35 7.66
C ASP A 57 -12.74 0.05 6.36
N LEU A 58 -12.78 -1.23 5.94
CA LEU A 58 -13.52 -1.68 4.77
C LEU A 58 -15.02 -1.40 4.95
N ILE A 59 -15.60 -1.84 6.07
CA ILE A 59 -17.03 -1.61 6.37
C ILE A 59 -17.32 -0.10 6.41
N GLY A 60 -16.52 0.68 7.14
CA GLY A 60 -16.71 2.13 7.24
C GLY A 60 -16.55 2.88 5.91
N SER A 61 -15.58 2.47 5.08
CA SER A 61 -15.32 3.09 3.78
C SER A 61 -16.32 2.69 2.70
N LEU A 62 -16.90 1.49 2.76
CA LEU A 62 -18.02 1.07 1.92
C LEU A 62 -19.29 1.84 2.28
N ASN A 63 -19.55 2.04 3.57
CA ASN A 63 -20.75 2.75 4.03
C ASN A 63 -20.72 4.24 3.70
N SER A 64 -19.54 4.87 3.79
CA SER A 64 -19.35 6.29 3.44
C SER A 64 -19.15 6.54 1.93
N GLY A 65 -18.98 5.49 1.13
CA GLY A 65 -18.63 5.60 -0.29
C GLY A 65 -17.16 5.99 -0.56
N ARG A 66 -16.35 6.22 0.49
CA ARG A 66 -14.93 6.57 0.35
C ARG A 66 -14.15 5.54 -0.48
N LEU A 67 -14.41 4.25 -0.29
CA LEU A 67 -13.71 3.19 -1.02
C LEU A 67 -13.95 3.26 -2.53
N TYR A 68 -15.15 3.64 -2.95
CA TYR A 68 -15.47 3.78 -4.36
C TYR A 68 -14.56 4.82 -5.02
N ASN A 69 -14.41 5.99 -4.41
CA ASN A 69 -13.53 7.05 -4.93
C ASN A 69 -12.06 6.63 -4.98
N GLN A 70 -11.61 5.88 -3.97
CA GLN A 70 -10.25 5.33 -3.95
C GLN A 70 -10.04 4.37 -5.12
N VAL A 71 -10.97 3.44 -5.36
CA VAL A 71 -10.90 2.49 -6.48
C VAL A 71 -11.00 3.19 -7.84
N VAL A 72 -11.84 4.22 -7.98
CA VAL A 72 -11.89 5.06 -9.20
C VAL A 72 -10.50 5.64 -9.47
N ASN A 73 -9.87 6.24 -8.47
CA ASN A 73 -8.55 6.85 -8.63
C ASN A 73 -7.48 5.80 -8.99
N MET A 74 -7.52 4.63 -8.35
CA MET A 74 -6.60 3.52 -8.66
C MET A 74 -6.78 2.99 -10.08
N THR A 75 -8.02 2.75 -10.51
CA THR A 75 -8.33 2.18 -11.85
C THR A 75 -8.01 3.13 -12.99
N GLN A 76 -8.09 4.45 -12.77
CA GLN A 76 -7.70 5.46 -13.75
C GLN A 76 -6.20 5.41 -14.06
N HIS A 77 -5.37 5.24 -13.03
CA HIS A 77 -3.91 5.33 -13.12
C HIS A 77 -3.22 3.97 -13.29
N TYR A 78 -3.73 2.92 -12.65
CA TYR A 78 -3.17 1.57 -12.64
C TYR A 78 -4.11 0.58 -13.35
N ARG A 79 -4.37 0.81 -14.64
CA ARG A 79 -5.37 0.06 -15.43
C ARG A 79 -5.16 -1.45 -15.47
N ARG A 80 -3.93 -1.95 -15.30
CA ARG A 80 -3.67 -3.39 -15.39
C ARG A 80 -4.00 -4.15 -14.11
N SER A 81 -3.71 -3.58 -12.95
CA SER A 81 -3.76 -4.33 -11.69
C SER A 81 -3.90 -3.40 -10.47
N PRO A 82 -5.04 -2.72 -10.30
CA PRO A 82 -5.40 -2.14 -9.02
C PRO A 82 -5.79 -3.28 -8.05
N VAL A 83 -5.18 -3.28 -6.87
CA VAL A 83 -5.35 -4.36 -5.88
C VAL A 83 -5.89 -3.77 -4.58
N LEU A 84 -7.00 -4.30 -4.10
CA LEU A 84 -7.49 -4.06 -2.75
C LEU A 84 -7.01 -5.21 -1.85
N LEU A 85 -6.08 -4.92 -0.95
CA LEU A 85 -5.62 -5.86 0.07
C LEU A 85 -6.47 -5.70 1.32
N ILE A 86 -7.26 -6.71 1.65
CA ILE A 86 -8.09 -6.76 2.85
C ILE A 86 -7.41 -7.63 3.89
N GLU A 87 -7.01 -7.02 5.00
CA GLU A 87 -6.44 -7.70 6.15
C GLU A 87 -7.50 -7.96 7.22
N PHE A 88 -7.54 -9.19 7.69
CA PHE A 88 -8.37 -9.62 8.82
C PHE A 88 -7.47 -10.30 9.84
N ASP A 89 -7.77 -10.11 11.13
CA ASP A 89 -7.04 -10.78 12.20
C ASP A 89 -7.68 -12.15 12.43
N ALA A 90 -7.06 -13.21 11.91
CA ALA A 90 -7.61 -14.56 12.01
C ALA A 90 -7.70 -15.07 13.47
N GLU A 91 -6.83 -14.58 14.36
CA GLU A 91 -6.74 -15.02 15.76
C GLU A 91 -7.81 -14.32 16.62
N ARG A 92 -8.09 -13.04 16.37
CA ARG A 92 -9.06 -12.24 17.15
C ARG A 92 -10.45 -12.19 16.54
N THR A 93 -10.54 -12.31 15.23
CA THR A 93 -11.75 -12.18 14.43
C THR A 93 -11.71 -13.26 13.35
N GLY A 94 -12.11 -14.49 13.68
CA GLY A 94 -12.16 -15.58 12.70
C GLY A 94 -12.80 -15.12 11.37
N PHE A 95 -12.38 -15.71 10.24
CA PHE A 95 -12.73 -15.29 8.88
C PHE A 95 -14.24 -15.35 8.61
N ALA A 96 -14.95 -14.34 9.10
CA ALA A 96 -16.38 -14.21 8.97
C ALA A 96 -16.69 -12.74 8.74
N LEU A 97 -16.82 -12.38 7.46
CA LEU A 97 -17.62 -11.21 7.06
C LEU A 97 -19.11 -11.40 7.39
N TYR A 98 -19.47 -12.56 7.95
CA TYR A 98 -20.80 -12.99 8.36
C TYR A 98 -20.94 -12.96 9.88
N HIS A 99 -21.89 -12.16 10.39
CA HIS A 99 -22.39 -12.35 11.74
C HIS A 99 -23.34 -13.56 11.77
N GLY A 100 -22.79 -14.75 12.07
CA GLY A 100 -23.55 -15.90 12.57
C GLY A 100 -24.42 -16.66 11.56
N ARG A 101 -24.56 -17.97 11.80
CA ARG A 101 -25.40 -18.92 11.05
C ARG A 101 -26.91 -18.62 11.10
N ALA A 102 -27.32 -17.51 11.72
CA ALA A 102 -28.71 -17.06 11.82
C ALA A 102 -29.17 -16.24 10.58
N ALA A 103 -28.27 -15.77 9.74
CA ALA A 103 -28.60 -14.94 8.56
C ALA A 103 -28.99 -15.74 7.30
N MET A 104 -29.40 -17.00 7.45
CA MET A 104 -30.14 -17.74 6.40
C MET A 104 -31.66 -17.54 6.57
N SER A 105 -32.08 -16.49 7.27
CA SER A 105 -33.46 -16.01 7.25
C SER A 105 -33.52 -14.73 6.43
N SER A 106 -34.12 -14.85 5.24
CA SER A 106 -34.80 -13.83 4.45
C SER A 106 -34.17 -12.43 4.37
N GLU A 107 -33.87 -12.06 3.11
CA GLU A 107 -33.63 -10.69 2.62
C GLU A 107 -32.15 -10.26 2.63
N LEU A 108 -31.55 -10.35 1.44
CA LEU A 108 -30.29 -9.67 1.11
C LEU A 108 -30.55 -8.17 1.21
N ASN A 109 -30.16 -7.57 2.33
CA ASN A 109 -30.31 -6.13 2.49
C ASN A 109 -29.20 -5.43 1.68
N SER A 110 -29.56 -4.37 0.96
CA SER A 110 -28.59 -3.51 0.25
C SER A 110 -27.62 -2.79 1.20
N SER A 111 -27.89 -2.87 2.51
CA SER A 111 -26.99 -2.44 3.59
C SER A 111 -25.89 -3.45 3.91
N ASP A 112 -25.92 -4.65 3.35
CA ASP A 112 -24.91 -5.69 3.63
C ASP A 112 -23.60 -5.35 2.93
N THR A 113 -22.50 -5.41 3.69
CA THR A 113 -21.13 -5.16 3.20
C THR A 113 -20.79 -6.01 1.99
N ILE A 114 -21.30 -7.24 1.94
CA ILE A 114 -21.10 -8.18 0.83
C ILE A 114 -21.78 -7.67 -0.45
N SER A 115 -23.01 -7.16 -0.36
CA SER A 115 -23.74 -6.59 -1.50
C SER A 115 -23.00 -5.38 -2.08
N ARG A 116 -22.51 -4.48 -1.21
CA ARG A 116 -21.72 -3.31 -1.65
C ARG A 116 -20.36 -3.71 -2.26
N LEU A 117 -19.67 -4.68 -1.66
CA LEU A 117 -18.40 -5.17 -2.19
C LEU A 117 -18.60 -5.88 -3.54
N SER A 118 -19.67 -6.66 -3.68
CA SER A 118 -20.05 -7.30 -4.94
C SER A 118 -20.31 -6.25 -6.02
N LEU A 119 -21.09 -5.21 -5.70
CA LEU A 119 -21.35 -4.11 -6.63
C LEU A 119 -20.06 -3.39 -7.04
N LEU A 120 -19.15 -3.15 -6.09
CA LEU A 120 -17.83 -2.56 -6.37
C LEU A 120 -17.04 -3.42 -7.37
N THR A 121 -16.98 -4.74 -7.18
CA THR A 121 -16.26 -5.65 -8.09
C THR A 121 -16.90 -5.73 -9.47
N LEU A 122 -18.23 -5.63 -9.56
CA LEU A 122 -18.94 -5.58 -10.84
C LEU A 122 -18.65 -4.29 -11.60
N HIS A 123 -18.61 -3.15 -10.90
CA HIS A 123 -18.33 -1.85 -11.49
C HIS A 123 -16.86 -1.70 -11.94
N PHE A 124 -15.92 -2.33 -11.22
CA PHE A 124 -14.49 -2.27 -11.50
C PHE A 124 -13.92 -3.67 -11.82
N PRO A 125 -14.12 -4.19 -13.05
CA PRO A 125 -13.71 -5.56 -13.41
C PRO A 125 -12.18 -5.79 -13.38
N GLN A 126 -11.40 -4.72 -13.36
CA GLN A 126 -9.93 -4.78 -13.25
C GLN A 126 -9.46 -4.86 -11.78
N LEU A 127 -10.31 -4.49 -10.81
CA LEU A 127 -9.99 -4.53 -9.39
C LEU A 127 -9.79 -5.97 -8.94
N ARG A 128 -8.63 -6.25 -8.35
CA ARG A 128 -8.33 -7.54 -7.73
C ARG A 128 -8.44 -7.39 -6.23
N ILE A 129 -9.10 -8.34 -5.57
CA ILE A 129 -9.18 -8.39 -4.12
C ILE A 129 -8.24 -9.49 -3.64
N LEU A 130 -7.35 -9.14 -2.69
CA LEU A 130 -6.51 -10.08 -1.97
C LEU A 130 -6.95 -10.10 -0.51
N TRP A 131 -7.07 -11.30 0.04
CA TRP A 131 -7.40 -11.51 1.44
C TRP A 131 -6.14 -11.98 2.16
N SER A 132 -5.80 -11.34 3.26
CA SER A 132 -4.62 -11.69 4.05
C SER A 132 -5.00 -11.86 5.54
N PRO A 133 -4.65 -13.00 6.16
CA PRO A 133 -5.00 -13.29 7.55
C PRO A 133 -4.09 -12.60 8.57
N ALA A 134 -2.99 -11.98 8.12
CA ALA A 134 -2.05 -11.27 8.99
C ALA A 134 -1.04 -10.43 8.17
N PRO A 135 -0.43 -9.39 8.78
CA PRO A 135 0.58 -8.56 8.10
C PRO A 135 1.80 -9.34 7.58
N HIS A 136 2.22 -10.41 8.25
CA HIS A 136 3.35 -11.25 7.80
C HIS A 136 3.02 -12.03 6.52
N ALA A 137 1.75 -12.44 6.35
CA ALA A 137 1.25 -13.08 5.15
C ALA A 137 1.11 -12.05 4.01
N SER A 138 0.69 -10.81 4.31
CA SER A 138 0.69 -9.71 3.34
C SER A 138 2.09 -9.43 2.79
N ALA A 139 3.11 -9.46 3.65
CA ALA A 139 4.50 -9.29 3.23
C ALA A 139 5.00 -10.43 2.32
N GLU A 140 4.50 -11.65 2.53
CA GLU A 140 4.77 -12.80 1.65
C GLU A 140 4.10 -12.63 0.28
N LEU A 141 2.82 -12.27 0.27
CA LEU A 141 2.07 -11.98 -0.95
C LEU A 141 2.78 -10.90 -1.78
N PHE A 142 3.31 -9.86 -1.14
CA PHE A 142 4.05 -8.80 -1.84
C PHE A 142 5.35 -9.32 -2.45
N HIS A 143 6.06 -10.20 -1.75
CA HIS A 143 7.26 -10.84 -2.28
C HIS A 143 6.94 -11.67 -3.54
N ASP A 144 5.91 -12.49 -3.48
CA ASP A 144 5.48 -13.34 -4.60
C ASP A 144 4.96 -12.53 -5.78
N LEU A 145 4.15 -11.49 -5.51
CA LEU A 145 3.64 -10.59 -6.55
C LEU A 145 4.75 -9.81 -7.26
N LYS A 146 5.92 -9.63 -6.64
CA LYS A 146 7.06 -8.96 -7.27
C LYS A 146 7.97 -9.91 -8.05
N ARG A 147 7.87 -11.22 -7.84
CA ARG A 147 8.77 -12.20 -8.44
C ARG A 147 8.69 -12.16 -9.97
N GLY A 148 9.82 -11.90 -10.62
CA GLY A 148 9.92 -11.84 -12.08
C GLY A 148 9.27 -10.62 -12.74
N ARG A 149 8.85 -9.61 -11.96
CA ARG A 149 8.20 -8.38 -12.47
C ARG A 149 9.14 -7.16 -12.44
N PRO A 150 8.90 -6.14 -13.29
CA PRO A 150 9.68 -4.92 -13.29
C PRO A 150 9.54 -4.14 -11.98
N GLN A 151 10.61 -3.45 -11.58
CA GLN A 151 10.61 -2.60 -10.37
C GLN A 151 9.87 -1.29 -10.63
N PRO A 152 9.15 -0.75 -9.62
CA PRO A 152 8.49 0.52 -9.73
C PRO A 152 9.53 1.66 -9.81
N GLN A 153 9.27 2.67 -10.63
CA GLN A 153 10.13 3.84 -10.79
C GLN A 153 9.39 5.09 -10.35
N LEU A 154 10.02 5.91 -9.52
CA LEU A 154 9.41 7.13 -8.96
C LEU A 154 8.96 8.12 -10.05
N GLN A 155 9.72 8.21 -11.14
CA GLN A 155 9.44 9.13 -12.25
C GLN A 155 8.19 8.77 -13.07
N LEU A 156 7.73 7.52 -12.97
CA LEU A 156 6.59 7.01 -13.72
C LEU A 156 5.31 6.99 -12.88
N LEU A 157 5.35 7.52 -11.66
CA LEU A 157 4.18 7.61 -10.81
C LEU A 157 3.24 8.71 -11.34
N PRO A 158 1.91 8.50 -11.30
CA PRO A 158 0.95 9.40 -11.93
C PRO A 158 0.88 10.80 -11.31
N SER A 159 1.18 10.91 -10.02
CA SER A 159 1.28 12.19 -9.32
C SER A 159 2.14 12.01 -8.07
N VAL A 160 3.41 12.40 -8.20
CA VAL A 160 4.29 12.58 -7.04
C VAL A 160 4.15 14.05 -6.64
N SER A 161 3.41 14.34 -5.58
CA SER A 161 3.68 15.59 -4.87
C SER A 161 5.10 15.47 -4.35
N ALA A 162 5.98 16.34 -4.81
CA ALA A 162 7.41 16.34 -4.51
C ALA A 162 7.74 16.58 -3.02
N ALA A 163 6.76 16.46 -2.12
CA ALA A 163 6.97 16.29 -0.69
C ALA A 163 7.52 14.87 -0.46
N THR A 164 8.82 14.74 -0.66
CA THR A 164 9.55 13.55 -0.25
C THR A 164 9.58 13.51 1.27
N ALA A 165 9.76 12.32 1.85
CA ALA A 165 9.92 12.23 3.29
C ALA A 165 11.10 13.10 3.82
N GLY A 166 12.04 13.53 2.97
CA GLY A 166 13.06 14.52 3.33
C GLY A 166 12.49 15.89 3.74
N ASP A 167 11.40 16.33 3.14
CA ASP A 167 10.77 17.62 3.45
C ASP A 167 10.03 17.60 4.80
N PHE A 168 9.61 16.42 5.27
CA PHE A 168 9.03 16.22 6.61
C PHE A 168 10.08 15.98 7.70
N TYR A 169 11.32 15.60 7.32
CA TYR A 169 12.38 15.21 8.26
C TYR A 169 13.48 16.26 8.43
N ASN A 170 13.58 17.25 7.52
CA ASN A 170 14.47 18.41 7.70
C ASN A 170 14.09 19.29 8.89
N ASP A 171 12.91 19.07 9.52
CA ASP A 171 12.44 19.83 10.67
C ASP A 171 12.87 19.23 12.03
N VAL A 172 13.70 18.17 12.03
CA VAL A 172 14.11 17.45 13.26
C VAL A 172 15.64 17.41 13.48
N ASP A 173 16.44 17.88 12.53
CA ASP A 173 17.90 17.96 12.71
C ASP A 173 18.42 19.30 12.17
N ASP A 174 18.17 20.35 12.95
CA ASP A 174 18.66 21.70 12.68
C ASP A 174 20.11 21.83 13.18
N SER A 175 21.05 21.28 12.41
CA SER A 175 22.43 21.79 12.34
C SER A 175 23.12 21.23 11.10
N GLU A 176 23.40 22.13 10.15
CA GLU A 176 24.22 21.94 8.95
C GLU A 176 23.56 21.25 7.75
N ALA A 177 22.89 22.05 6.91
CA ALA A 177 23.43 22.46 5.61
C ALA A 177 22.31 22.91 4.66
N SER A 178 22.10 24.22 4.59
CA SER A 178 21.36 24.88 3.53
C SER A 178 22.11 24.68 2.20
N SER A 179 21.63 23.79 1.34
CA SER A 179 21.85 23.95 -0.10
C SER A 179 20.71 23.32 -0.89
N SER A 180 19.92 24.20 -1.52
CA SER A 180 19.00 23.87 -2.59
C SER A 180 19.79 23.28 -3.76
N THR A 181 20.01 21.96 -3.75
CA THR A 181 20.72 21.28 -4.82
C THR A 181 19.72 20.39 -5.55
N SER A 182 19.55 20.64 -6.85
CA SER A 182 18.81 19.78 -7.76
C SER A 182 19.44 18.37 -7.73
N LEU A 183 18.83 17.49 -6.94
CA LEU A 183 19.33 16.14 -6.71
C LEU A 183 19.18 15.30 -8.00
N THR A 184 20.28 14.73 -8.45
CA THR A 184 20.27 13.71 -9.50
C THR A 184 19.38 12.52 -9.06
N PRO A 185 18.80 11.75 -10.00
CA PRO A 185 17.89 10.63 -9.67
C PRO A 185 18.51 9.59 -8.71
N ALA A 186 19.83 9.40 -8.80
CA ALA A 186 20.58 8.50 -7.92
C ALA A 186 20.78 9.05 -6.50
N ALA A 187 21.00 10.37 -6.36
CA ALA A 187 21.12 11.03 -5.07
C ALA A 187 19.77 11.04 -4.34
N SER A 188 18.67 11.29 -5.07
CA SER A 188 17.30 11.19 -4.54
C SER A 188 16.99 9.79 -3.98
N ALA A 189 17.36 8.71 -4.69
CA ALA A 189 17.13 7.34 -4.22
C ALA A 189 17.99 6.94 -3.00
N ALA A 190 19.20 7.50 -2.85
CA ALA A 190 20.03 7.29 -1.66
C ALA A 190 19.42 7.99 -0.43
N THR A 191 18.98 9.24 -0.57
CA THR A 191 18.29 10.00 0.48
C THR A 191 17.01 9.30 0.91
N LEU A 192 16.17 8.85 -0.03
CA LEU A 192 14.93 8.13 0.30
C LEU A 192 15.20 6.84 1.07
N ARG A 193 16.26 6.09 0.73
CA ARG A 193 16.65 4.88 1.47
C ARG A 193 17.14 5.20 2.88
N HIS A 194 17.86 6.32 3.06
CA HIS A 194 18.26 6.79 4.37
C HIS A 194 17.04 7.14 5.23
N VAL A 195 16.11 7.93 4.69
CA VAL A 195 14.86 8.29 5.39
C VAL A 195 14.02 7.07 5.72
N ALA A 196 13.93 6.10 4.80
CA ALA A 196 13.24 4.83 5.04
C ALA A 196 13.83 4.10 6.26
N ARG A 197 15.16 4.02 6.34
CA ARG A 197 15.85 3.39 7.46
C ARG A 197 15.58 4.12 8.78
N SER A 198 15.63 5.45 8.79
CA SER A 198 15.33 6.27 9.96
C SER A 198 13.88 6.11 10.44
N MET A 199 12.92 6.05 9.51
CA MET A 199 11.51 5.78 9.81
C MET A 199 11.32 4.39 10.42
N LEU A 200 11.94 3.38 9.83
CA LEU A 200 11.83 1.99 10.28
C LEU A 200 12.45 1.77 11.67
N LEU A 201 13.54 2.47 11.99
CA LEU A 201 14.18 2.43 13.31
C LEU A 201 13.35 3.07 14.42
N ARG A 202 12.43 3.98 14.07
CA ARG A 202 11.54 4.66 15.02
C ARG A 202 10.24 3.92 15.29
N MET A 203 9.95 2.84 14.55
CA MET A 203 8.74 2.06 14.79
C MET A 203 8.88 1.19 16.05
N PRO A 204 7.81 1.05 16.86
CA PRO A 204 7.80 0.09 17.94
C PRO A 204 8.01 -1.33 17.38
N GLY A 205 8.98 -2.04 17.95
CA GLY A 205 9.40 -3.38 17.54
C GLY A 205 8.51 -4.47 18.11
#